data_AF-A0A2D8FN00-F1
#
_entry.id   AF-A0A2D8FN00-F1
#
_cell.length_a   1.000
_cell.length_b   1.000
_cell.length_c   1.000
_cell.angle_alpha   90.00
_cell.angle_beta   90.00
_cell.angle_gamma   90.00
#
_symmetry.space_group_name_H-M   'P 1'
#
loop_
_entity.id
_entity.type
_entity.pdbx_description
1 polymer ?
#
loop_
_entity_poly.entity_id
_entity_poly.type
_entity_poly.pdbx_seq_one_letter_code
_entity_poly.pdbx_strand_id
1 'polypeptide(L)'
;MNLKNIPMQRKLAIAFALLLTVAAAMIGAVFFQLSEMRTAARLNAESKAIIEHTHVAEKGVIRLNSQMRGVLLTGNEDYLGVYRKGWEQFEESSAALAAADLTPEEAALVQKARADAAAWRTEFGTPLTEAALDPARIDAARRVLVDSGDRVRVTHITKAISDLRDMEIERMNLRDAQQSSAITASFIALAVGGLILIVAAVFLGVQLSILMVAPVRRMTGAMSIMAQGKLDVAIPDTDRKDEVGAMAQAMQVFRDNGLRAKTLEQEADTLRNDSEAERRRREAAAAQEAAENAVVIENLGKGLHALAEGDLVYRINAPFPPRSEVLKTDFNRSIARLEETVTGVLGSVHGIDSGAGEISQASDDLSRRTEQQAASLEETAAALDEITVTVRKTADGAS
;
A
#
# COMPACT_ATOMS: atom_id res chain seq x y z
N MET A 1 6.02 21.93 -15.52
CA MET A 1 5.05 20.95 -15.00
C MET A 1 5.72 20.17 -13.87
N ASN A 2 5.19 20.16 -12.65
CA ASN A 2 5.85 19.50 -11.52
C ASN A 2 5.71 17.97 -11.66
N LEU A 3 6.83 17.25 -11.83
CA LEU A 3 6.86 15.79 -12.03
C LEU A 3 6.16 15.02 -10.90
N LYS A 4 6.10 15.60 -9.70
CA LYS A 4 5.41 15.00 -8.55
C LYS A 4 3.91 14.77 -8.81
N ASN A 5 3.26 15.64 -9.58
CA ASN A 5 1.81 15.62 -9.81
C ASN A 5 1.35 14.75 -10.98
N ILE A 6 2.28 14.04 -11.65
CA ILE A 6 1.93 13.13 -12.74
C ILE A 6 1.48 11.79 -12.13
N PRO A 7 0.40 11.16 -12.63
CA PRO A 7 -0.02 9.81 -12.23
C PRO A 7 1.12 8.80 -12.31
N MET A 8 1.20 7.87 -11.34
CA MET A 8 2.26 6.86 -11.28
C MET A 8 2.37 6.04 -12.57
N GLN A 9 1.24 5.64 -13.15
CA GLN A 9 1.20 4.88 -14.40
C GLN A 9 1.86 5.66 -15.56
N ARG A 10 1.63 6.97 -15.65
CA ARG A 10 2.23 7.81 -16.70
C ARG A 10 3.73 8.01 -16.49
N LYS A 11 4.19 8.17 -15.25
CA LYS A 11 5.63 8.24 -14.92
C LYS A 11 6.35 6.97 -15.40
N LEU A 12 5.79 5.80 -15.11
CA LEU A 12 6.33 4.52 -15.52
C LEU A 12 6.32 4.35 -17.05
N ALA A 13 5.19 4.68 -17.70
CA ALA A 13 5.07 4.60 -19.15
C ALA A 13 6.08 5.52 -19.87
N ILE A 14 6.29 6.74 -19.40
CA ILE A 14 7.28 7.67 -19.96
C ILE A 14 8.70 7.12 -19.80
N ALA A 15 9.05 6.57 -18.63
CA ALA A 15 10.37 5.99 -18.39
C ALA A 15 10.66 4.82 -19.33
N PHE A 16 9.72 3.88 -19.49
CA PHE A 16 9.86 2.78 -20.43
C PHE A 16 9.89 3.25 -21.90
N ALA A 17 9.01 4.19 -22.28
CA ALA A 17 8.99 4.72 -23.64
C ALA A 17 10.31 5.39 -24.02
N LEU A 18 10.92 6.16 -23.12
CA LEU A 18 12.23 6.77 -23.32
C LEU A 18 13.31 5.71 -23.56
N LEU A 19 13.40 4.69 -22.70
CA LEU A 19 14.38 3.61 -22.85
C LEU A 19 14.19 2.82 -24.14
N LEU A 20 12.95 2.47 -24.47
CA LEU A 20 12.63 1.73 -25.69
C LEU A 20 12.92 2.55 -26.95
N THR A 21 12.68 3.86 -26.94
CA THR A 21 12.98 4.73 -28.09
C THR A 21 14.48 4.80 -28.36
N VAL A 22 15.30 4.95 -27.31
CA VAL A 22 16.77 4.95 -27.45
C VAL A 22 17.27 3.59 -27.92
N ALA A 23 16.72 2.49 -27.37
CA ALA A 23 17.07 1.14 -27.79
C ALA A 23 16.69 0.88 -29.27
N ALA A 24 15.49 1.30 -29.69
CA ALA A 24 15.03 1.14 -31.08
C ALA A 24 15.89 1.95 -32.05
N ALA A 25 16.24 3.19 -31.71
CA ALA A 25 17.13 4.02 -32.54
C ALA A 25 18.52 3.37 -32.70
N MET A 26 19.07 2.81 -31.62
CA MET A 26 20.32 2.06 -31.69
C MET A 26 20.22 0.82 -32.57
N ILE A 27 19.18 0.00 -32.38
CA ILE A 27 18.97 -1.21 -33.18
C ILE A 27 18.84 -0.85 -34.65
N GLY A 28 18.10 0.22 -34.98
CA GLY A 28 17.96 0.71 -36.35
C GLY A 28 19.28 1.14 -36.97
N ALA A 29 20.11 1.89 -36.24
CA ALA A 29 21.43 2.32 -36.71
C ALA A 29 22.36 1.14 -36.99
N VAL A 30 22.41 0.16 -36.08
CA VAL A 30 23.23 -1.06 -36.24
C VAL A 30 22.73 -1.89 -37.43
N PHE A 31 21.41 -2.01 -37.60
CA PHE A 31 20.83 -2.74 -38.72
C PHE A 31 21.17 -2.09 -40.07
N PHE A 32 21.11 -0.76 -40.16
CA PHE A 32 21.48 -0.02 -41.36
C PHE A 32 22.96 -0.26 -41.73
N GLN A 33 23.87 -0.15 -40.76
CA GLN A 33 25.30 -0.42 -40.96
C GLN A 33 25.57 -1.87 -41.40
N LEU A 34 24.88 -2.85 -40.79
CA LEU A 34 24.97 -4.26 -41.20
C LEU A 34 24.50 -4.49 -42.64
N SER A 35 23.49 -3.76 -43.10
CA SER A 35 23.01 -3.84 -44.47
C SER A 35 24.07 -3.35 -45.47
N GLU A 36 24.71 -2.21 -45.21
CA GLU A 36 25.79 -1.69 -46.07
C GLU A 36 26.99 -2.64 -46.10
N MET A 37 27.38 -3.19 -44.94
CA MET A 37 28.48 -4.17 -44.87
C MET A 37 28.20 -5.43 -45.68
N ARG A 38 26.96 -5.94 -45.69
CA ARG A 38 26.58 -7.11 -46.50
C ARG A 38 26.68 -6.81 -48.00
N THR A 39 26.26 -5.62 -48.43
CA THR A 39 26.38 -5.22 -49.84
C THR A 39 27.85 -5.08 -50.24
N ALA A 40 28.68 -4.44 -49.42
CA ALA A 40 30.13 -4.34 -49.66
C ALA A 40 30.79 -5.72 -49.76
N ALA A 41 30.45 -6.64 -48.83
CA ALA A 41 30.98 -8.00 -48.86
C ALA A 41 30.60 -8.78 -50.13
N ARG A 42 29.35 -8.61 -50.62
CA ARG A 42 28.90 -9.23 -51.88
C ARG A 42 29.68 -8.68 -53.07
N LEU A 43 29.78 -7.36 -53.18
CA LEU A 43 30.51 -6.69 -54.27
C LEU A 43 32.00 -7.03 -54.26
N ASN A 44 32.61 -7.17 -53.08
CA ASN A 44 34.01 -7.61 -52.96
C ASN A 44 34.19 -9.08 -53.39
N ALA A 45 33.19 -9.94 -53.18
CA ALA A 45 33.23 -11.32 -53.68
C ALA A 45 33.16 -11.36 -55.22
N GLU A 46 32.34 -10.49 -55.82
CA GLU A 46 32.27 -10.31 -57.29
C GLU A 46 33.62 -9.80 -57.85
N SER A 47 34.20 -8.75 -57.25
CA SER A 47 35.53 -8.24 -57.62
C SER A 47 36.61 -9.32 -57.55
N LYS A 48 36.60 -10.16 -56.50
CA LYS A 48 37.54 -11.28 -56.36
C LYS A 48 37.40 -12.31 -57.47
N ALA A 49 36.17 -12.67 -57.84
CA ALA A 49 35.92 -13.59 -58.95
C ALA A 49 36.43 -13.01 -60.28
N ILE A 50 36.19 -11.72 -60.54
CA ILE A 50 36.72 -11.01 -61.72
C ILE A 50 38.25 -11.05 -61.72
N ILE A 51 38.90 -10.65 -60.63
CA ILE A 51 40.36 -10.68 -60.47
C ILE A 51 40.92 -12.09 -60.73
N GLU A 52 40.28 -13.14 -60.21
CA GLU A 52 40.71 -14.51 -60.46
C GLU A 52 40.65 -14.86 -61.95
N HIS A 53 39.54 -14.55 -62.64
CA HIS A 53 39.45 -14.74 -64.08
C HIS A 53 40.46 -13.92 -64.88
N THR A 54 40.83 -12.70 -64.44
CA THR A 54 41.92 -11.94 -65.09
C THR A 54 43.26 -12.70 -65.01
N HIS A 55 43.59 -13.30 -63.86
CA HIS A 55 44.80 -14.10 -63.71
C HIS A 55 44.79 -15.36 -64.58
N VAL A 56 43.64 -16.03 -64.69
CA VAL A 56 43.51 -17.23 -65.52
C VAL A 56 43.62 -16.87 -67.01
N ALA A 57 42.98 -15.78 -67.45
CA ALA A 57 43.08 -15.27 -68.82
C ALA A 57 44.53 -14.88 -69.17
N GLU A 58 45.20 -14.10 -68.32
CA GLU A 58 46.60 -13.70 -68.52
C GLU A 58 47.54 -14.91 -68.59
N LYS A 59 47.36 -15.90 -67.70
CA LYS A 59 48.11 -17.17 -67.75
C LYS A 59 47.89 -17.92 -69.06
N GLY A 60 46.67 -17.92 -69.61
CA GLY A 60 46.37 -18.51 -70.91
C GLY A 60 47.16 -17.85 -72.05
N VAL A 61 47.19 -16.52 -72.08
CA VAL A 61 47.93 -15.71 -73.08
C VAL A 61 49.45 -15.89 -72.97
N ILE A 62 49.98 -15.92 -71.75
CA ILE A 62 51.42 -16.18 -71.54
C ILE A 62 51.76 -17.61 -71.94
N ARG A 63 50.89 -18.59 -71.62
CA ARG A 63 51.07 -19.99 -72.00
C ARG A 63 51.11 -20.14 -73.52
N LEU A 64 50.11 -19.65 -74.25
CA LEU A 64 50.10 -19.76 -75.72
C LEU A 64 51.33 -19.10 -76.35
N ASN A 65 51.75 -17.92 -75.88
CA ASN A 65 52.97 -17.26 -76.39
C ASN A 65 54.23 -18.10 -76.12
N SER A 66 54.36 -18.66 -74.91
CA SER A 66 55.47 -19.54 -74.53
C SER A 66 55.49 -20.83 -75.37
N GLN A 67 54.35 -21.49 -75.53
CA GLN A 67 54.27 -22.75 -76.27
C GLN A 67 54.46 -22.54 -77.78
N MET A 68 53.96 -21.44 -78.36
CA MET A 68 54.24 -21.08 -79.76
C MET A 68 55.75 -21.02 -80.01
N ARG A 69 56.51 -20.38 -79.10
CA ARG A 69 57.97 -20.33 -79.19
C ARG A 69 58.59 -21.72 -79.07
N GLY A 70 58.06 -22.59 -78.21
CA GLY A 70 58.46 -24.00 -78.11
C GLY A 70 58.31 -24.77 -79.42
N VAL A 71 57.16 -24.64 -80.09
CA VAL A 71 56.92 -25.23 -81.43
C VAL A 71 57.91 -24.65 -82.45
N LEU A 72 58.07 -23.33 -82.50
CA LEU A 72 59.00 -22.66 -83.43
C LEU A 72 60.46 -23.06 -83.21
N LEU A 73 60.88 -23.35 -81.98
CA LEU A 73 62.25 -23.75 -81.66
C LEU A 73 62.50 -25.22 -81.97
N THR A 74 61.54 -26.10 -81.73
CA THR A 74 61.78 -27.55 -81.72
C THR A 74 61.13 -28.30 -82.88
N GLY A 75 60.08 -27.75 -83.49
CA GLY A 75 59.21 -28.47 -84.43
C GLY A 75 58.40 -29.59 -83.78
N ASN A 76 58.38 -29.69 -82.43
CA ASN A 76 57.68 -30.76 -81.73
C ASN A 76 56.18 -30.40 -81.54
N GLU A 77 55.30 -31.31 -81.99
CA GLU A 77 53.84 -31.21 -81.88
C GLU A 77 53.34 -31.26 -80.43
N ASP A 78 54.08 -31.82 -79.47
CA ASP A 78 53.67 -31.88 -78.06
C ASP A 78 53.35 -30.50 -77.47
N TYR A 79 54.10 -29.48 -77.89
CA TYR A 79 53.88 -28.08 -77.49
C TYR A 79 52.57 -27.52 -78.06
N LEU A 80 52.09 -28.02 -79.21
CA LEU A 80 50.87 -27.57 -79.85
C LEU A 80 49.63 -27.92 -79.01
N GLY A 81 49.63 -29.06 -78.34
CA GLY A 81 48.56 -29.44 -77.40
C GLY A 81 48.44 -28.44 -76.25
N VAL A 82 49.57 -28.03 -75.66
CA VAL A 82 49.59 -27.04 -74.56
C VAL A 82 49.30 -25.63 -75.06
N TYR A 83 49.69 -25.30 -76.29
CA TYR A 83 49.32 -24.06 -76.97
C TYR A 83 47.80 -23.91 -77.11
N ARG A 84 47.12 -24.96 -77.62
CA ARG A 84 45.65 -24.97 -77.76
C ARG A 84 44.96 -24.83 -76.40
N LYS A 85 45.45 -25.53 -75.37
CA LYS A 85 44.96 -25.37 -73.99
C LYS A 85 45.12 -23.95 -73.46
N GLY A 86 46.21 -23.26 -73.81
CA GLY A 86 46.40 -21.84 -73.45
C GLY A 86 45.35 -20.93 -74.08
N TRP A 87 44.99 -21.20 -75.34
CA TRP A 87 43.91 -20.50 -76.02
C TRP A 87 42.53 -20.80 -75.40
N GLU A 88 42.21 -22.07 -75.17
CA GLU A 88 40.96 -22.49 -74.51
C GLU A 88 40.81 -21.83 -73.13
N GLN A 89 41.88 -21.83 -72.33
CA GLN A 89 41.93 -21.21 -71.01
C GLN A 89 41.65 -19.69 -71.08
N PHE A 90 42.20 -18.99 -72.08
CA PHE A 90 41.95 -17.57 -72.28
C PHE A 90 40.51 -17.30 -72.75
N GLU A 91 40.00 -18.06 -73.72
CA GLU A 91 38.63 -17.91 -74.22
C GLU A 91 37.59 -18.16 -73.13
N GLU A 92 37.75 -19.23 -72.35
CA GLU A 92 36.84 -19.55 -71.24
C GLU A 92 36.85 -18.44 -70.18
N SER A 93 38.03 -18.00 -69.76
CA SER A 93 38.15 -16.96 -68.71
C SER A 93 37.66 -15.61 -69.20
N SER A 94 37.96 -15.22 -70.44
CA SER A 94 37.47 -13.96 -71.02
C SER A 94 35.97 -13.98 -71.33
N ALA A 95 35.37 -15.16 -71.53
CA ALA A 95 33.92 -15.33 -71.59
C ALA A 95 33.27 -15.16 -70.22
N ALA A 96 33.85 -15.75 -69.18
CA ALA A 96 33.41 -15.51 -67.80
C ALA A 96 33.50 -14.03 -67.42
N LEU A 97 34.60 -13.35 -67.78
CA LEU A 97 34.74 -11.90 -67.59
C LEU A 97 33.66 -11.11 -68.34
N ALA A 98 33.39 -11.43 -69.62
CA ALA A 98 32.39 -10.73 -70.41
C ALA A 98 30.95 -10.93 -69.91
N ALA A 99 30.69 -11.99 -69.14
CA ALA A 99 29.40 -12.27 -68.52
C ALA A 99 29.27 -11.69 -67.09
N ALA A 100 30.35 -11.14 -66.52
CA ALA A 100 30.34 -10.51 -65.20
C ALA A 100 29.66 -9.14 -65.24
N ASP A 101 29.26 -8.64 -64.08
CA ASP A 101 28.70 -7.29 -63.92
C ASP A 101 29.85 -6.26 -63.95
N LEU A 102 30.24 -5.88 -65.18
CA LEU A 102 31.34 -4.95 -65.43
C LEU A 102 30.81 -3.54 -65.72
N THR A 103 31.59 -2.53 -65.34
CA THR A 103 31.35 -1.17 -65.85
C THR A 103 31.60 -1.11 -67.36
N PRO A 104 31.06 -0.08 -68.06
CA PRO A 104 31.30 0.07 -69.50
C PRO A 104 32.79 0.14 -69.89
N GLU A 105 33.63 0.72 -69.03
CA GLU A 105 35.08 0.80 -69.23
C GLU A 105 35.75 -0.57 -69.09
N GLU A 106 35.40 -1.32 -68.05
CA GLU A 106 35.90 -2.69 -67.82
C GLU A 106 35.47 -3.65 -68.93
N ALA A 107 34.21 -3.56 -69.36
CA ALA A 107 33.70 -4.33 -70.48
C ALA A 107 34.47 -4.02 -71.78
N ALA A 108 34.83 -2.75 -72.01
CA ALA A 108 35.64 -2.36 -73.17
C ALA A 108 37.05 -2.95 -73.12
N LEU A 109 37.67 -3.05 -71.94
CA LEU A 109 38.96 -3.72 -71.76
C LEU A 109 38.90 -5.21 -72.08
N VAL A 110 37.85 -5.91 -71.61
CA VAL A 110 37.64 -7.34 -71.92
C VAL A 110 37.45 -7.52 -73.43
N GLN A 111 36.60 -6.71 -74.06
CA GLN A 111 36.36 -6.81 -75.51
C GLN A 111 37.63 -6.53 -76.31
N LYS A 112 38.40 -5.50 -75.91
CA LYS A 112 39.70 -5.20 -76.52
C LYS A 112 40.66 -6.37 -76.40
N ALA A 113 40.81 -6.96 -75.21
CA ALA A 113 41.69 -8.11 -75.00
C ALA A 113 41.31 -9.31 -75.88
N ARG A 114 40.00 -9.60 -76.01
CA ARG A 114 39.49 -10.68 -76.87
C ARG A 114 39.76 -10.41 -78.35
N ALA A 115 39.49 -9.19 -78.82
CA ALA A 115 39.74 -8.80 -80.21
C ALA A 115 41.24 -8.87 -80.54
N ASP A 116 42.08 -8.31 -79.68
CA ASP A 116 43.54 -8.32 -79.84
C ASP A 116 44.09 -9.76 -79.83
N ALA A 117 43.59 -10.62 -78.95
CA ALA A 117 44.01 -12.03 -78.89
C ALA A 117 43.58 -12.83 -80.12
N ALA A 118 42.35 -12.62 -80.61
CA ALA A 118 41.86 -13.26 -81.83
C ALA A 118 42.64 -12.82 -83.08
N ALA A 119 42.94 -11.51 -83.17
CA ALA A 119 43.77 -10.96 -84.23
C ALA A 119 45.19 -11.55 -84.19
N TRP A 120 45.83 -11.52 -83.01
CA TRP A 120 47.17 -12.08 -82.81
C TRP A 120 47.24 -13.56 -83.18
N ARG A 121 46.23 -14.35 -82.79
CA ARG A 121 46.17 -15.79 -83.12
C ARG A 121 46.07 -16.03 -84.62
N THR A 122 45.23 -15.25 -85.31
CA THR A 122 45.00 -15.36 -86.74
C THR A 122 46.21 -14.89 -87.56
N GLU A 123 46.87 -13.82 -87.12
CA GLU A 123 47.99 -13.22 -87.83
C GLU A 123 49.31 -13.96 -87.57
N PHE A 124 49.56 -14.39 -86.33
CA PHE A 124 50.83 -14.98 -85.91
C PHE A 124 50.67 -16.37 -85.32
N GLY A 125 49.85 -16.53 -84.28
CA GLY A 125 49.82 -17.74 -83.46
C GLY A 125 49.64 -19.04 -84.27
N THR A 126 48.53 -19.17 -84.99
CA THR A 126 48.22 -20.37 -85.78
C THR A 126 49.15 -20.52 -86.99
N PRO A 127 49.34 -19.51 -87.86
CA PRO A 127 50.20 -19.66 -89.03
C PRO A 127 51.64 -20.04 -88.69
N LEU A 128 52.21 -19.45 -87.63
CA LEU A 128 53.59 -19.74 -87.22
C LEU A 128 53.73 -21.12 -86.59
N THR A 129 52.77 -21.55 -85.76
CA THR A 129 52.82 -22.90 -85.16
C THR A 129 52.63 -23.99 -86.20
N GLU A 130 51.71 -23.83 -87.16
CA GLU A 130 51.50 -24.80 -88.24
C GLU A 130 52.69 -24.88 -89.21
N ALA A 131 53.27 -23.73 -89.57
CA ALA A 131 54.47 -23.71 -90.42
C ALA A 131 55.69 -24.33 -89.73
N ALA A 132 55.77 -24.26 -88.41
CA ALA A 132 56.89 -24.81 -87.63
C ALA A 132 56.89 -26.34 -87.53
N LEU A 133 55.76 -27.00 -87.75
CA LEU A 133 55.67 -28.47 -87.78
C LEU A 133 56.22 -29.08 -89.07
N ASP A 134 56.40 -28.26 -90.10
CA ASP A 134 56.99 -28.68 -91.37
C ASP A 134 58.47 -28.29 -91.40
N PRO A 135 59.39 -29.28 -91.45
CA PRO A 135 60.83 -29.02 -91.49
C PRO A 135 61.27 -28.09 -92.63
N ALA A 136 60.54 -28.05 -93.75
CA ALA A 136 60.85 -27.18 -94.88
C ALA A 136 60.41 -25.71 -94.65
N ARG A 137 59.49 -25.45 -93.71
CA ARG A 137 58.89 -24.13 -93.47
C ARG A 137 59.29 -23.50 -92.14
N ILE A 138 59.88 -24.26 -91.20
CA ILE A 138 60.23 -23.78 -89.85
C ILE A 138 61.16 -22.55 -89.86
N ASP A 139 62.17 -22.49 -90.72
CA ASP A 139 63.10 -21.35 -90.78
C ASP A 139 62.48 -20.10 -91.41
N ALA A 140 61.48 -20.27 -92.29
CA ALA A 140 60.69 -19.14 -92.77
C ALA A 140 59.80 -18.59 -91.65
N ALA A 141 59.15 -19.47 -90.87
CA ALA A 141 58.32 -19.07 -89.73
C ALA A 141 59.12 -18.33 -88.64
N ARG A 142 60.35 -18.80 -88.34
CA ARG A 142 61.26 -18.11 -87.41
C ARG A 142 61.65 -16.71 -87.87
N ARG A 143 61.90 -16.51 -89.17
CA ARG A 143 62.17 -15.18 -89.73
C ARG A 143 60.97 -14.26 -89.60
N VAL A 144 59.77 -14.74 -89.92
CA VAL A 144 58.52 -13.97 -89.72
C VAL A 144 58.37 -13.53 -88.26
N LEU A 145 58.64 -14.41 -87.28
CA LEU A 145 58.62 -14.06 -85.86
C LEU A 145 59.59 -12.90 -85.53
N VAL A 146 60.83 -12.95 -86.04
CA VAL A 146 61.86 -11.94 -85.79
C VAL A 146 61.50 -10.62 -86.48
N ASP A 147 61.13 -10.66 -87.75
CA ASP A 147 60.83 -9.47 -88.56
C ASP A 147 59.56 -8.74 -88.08
N SER A 148 58.63 -9.48 -87.45
CA SER A 148 57.40 -8.90 -86.89
C SER A 148 57.65 -8.08 -85.61
N GLY A 149 58.80 -8.23 -84.96
CA GLY A 149 59.22 -7.40 -83.82
C GLY A 149 58.18 -7.33 -82.69
N ASP A 150 57.70 -6.13 -82.39
CA ASP A 150 56.73 -5.92 -81.31
C ASP A 150 55.31 -6.39 -81.65
N ARG A 151 54.96 -6.54 -82.93
CA ARG A 151 53.61 -6.94 -83.36
C ARG A 151 53.25 -8.35 -82.90
N VAL A 152 54.24 -9.23 -82.80
CA VAL A 152 54.03 -10.61 -82.32
C VAL A 152 54.05 -10.73 -80.79
N ARG A 153 54.30 -9.64 -80.05
CA ARG A 153 54.22 -9.67 -78.59
C ARG A 153 52.78 -9.67 -78.12
N VAL A 154 52.52 -10.40 -77.03
CA VAL A 154 51.20 -10.47 -76.40
C VAL A 154 50.97 -9.43 -75.30
N THR A 155 51.94 -8.54 -75.06
CA THR A 155 51.90 -7.56 -73.96
C THR A 155 50.69 -6.63 -74.04
N HIS A 156 50.22 -6.30 -75.24
CA HIS A 156 49.04 -5.45 -75.42
C HIS A 156 47.74 -6.14 -74.99
N ILE A 157 47.66 -7.47 -75.12
CA ILE A 157 46.54 -8.30 -74.64
C ILE A 157 46.60 -8.41 -73.11
N THR A 158 47.77 -8.77 -72.56
CA THR A 158 47.93 -8.92 -71.10
C THR A 158 47.75 -7.58 -70.37
N LYS A 159 48.11 -6.46 -71.01
CA LYS A 159 47.89 -5.12 -70.46
C LYS A 159 46.41 -4.82 -70.25
N ALA A 160 45.54 -5.05 -71.24
CA ALA A 160 44.11 -4.80 -71.08
C ALA A 160 43.49 -5.63 -69.94
N ILE A 161 43.95 -6.87 -69.76
CA ILE A 161 43.53 -7.74 -68.63
C ILE A 161 44.11 -7.26 -67.29
N SER A 162 45.35 -6.77 -67.26
CA SER A 162 45.95 -6.18 -66.05
C SER A 162 45.27 -4.88 -65.66
N ASP A 163 44.98 -4.00 -66.61
CA ASP A 163 44.31 -2.71 -66.35
C ASP A 163 42.94 -2.97 -65.70
N LEU A 164 42.18 -3.96 -66.19
CA LEU A 164 40.93 -4.42 -65.56
C LEU A 164 41.14 -4.92 -64.12
N ARG A 165 42.16 -5.76 -63.91
CA ARG A 165 42.50 -6.28 -62.59
C ARG A 165 42.83 -5.15 -61.62
N ASP A 166 43.63 -4.19 -62.07
CA ASP A 166 44.11 -3.08 -61.25
C ASP A 166 42.95 -2.15 -60.86
N MET A 167 42.00 -1.91 -61.78
CA MET A 167 40.74 -1.20 -61.48
C MET A 167 39.92 -1.93 -60.41
N GLU A 168 39.76 -3.24 -60.51
CA GLU A 168 39.01 -4.03 -59.51
C GLU A 168 39.72 -4.09 -58.15
N ILE A 169 41.05 -4.15 -58.12
CA ILE A 169 41.84 -4.07 -56.89
C ILE A 169 41.66 -2.70 -56.22
N GLU A 170 41.73 -1.60 -56.99
CA GLU A 170 41.53 -0.26 -56.46
C GLU A 170 40.11 -0.09 -55.88
N ARG A 171 39.10 -0.55 -56.61
CA ARG A 171 37.70 -0.54 -56.17
C ARG A 171 37.49 -1.36 -54.89
N MET A 172 38.08 -2.55 -54.80
CA MET A 172 38.02 -3.39 -53.61
C MET A 172 38.72 -2.72 -52.42
N ASN A 173 39.89 -2.10 -52.62
CA ASN A 173 40.62 -1.39 -51.56
C ASN A 173 39.81 -0.20 -51.00
N LEU A 174 39.13 0.57 -51.87
CA LEU A 174 38.24 1.65 -51.45
C LEU A 174 37.07 1.12 -50.62
N ARG A 175 36.44 0.03 -51.07
CA ARG A 175 35.33 -0.64 -50.34
C ARG A 175 35.78 -1.22 -49.01
N ASP A 176 36.96 -1.84 -48.94
CA ASP A 176 37.53 -2.38 -47.69
C ASP A 176 37.83 -1.27 -46.68
N ALA A 177 38.37 -0.13 -47.12
CA ALA A 177 38.61 1.03 -46.27
C ALA A 177 37.30 1.63 -45.72
N GLN A 178 36.27 1.72 -46.56
CA GLN A 178 34.92 2.14 -46.15
C GLN A 178 34.29 1.15 -45.17
N GLN A 179 34.43 -0.15 -45.43
CA GLN A 179 33.92 -1.22 -44.56
C GLN A 179 34.61 -1.21 -43.20
N SER A 180 35.93 -1.08 -43.15
CA SER A 180 36.69 -0.98 -41.90
C SER A 180 36.24 0.22 -41.07
N SER A 181 36.08 1.38 -41.71
CA SER A 181 35.56 2.59 -41.06
C SER A 181 34.12 2.39 -40.54
N ALA A 182 33.26 1.73 -41.32
CA ALA A 182 31.89 1.41 -40.92
C ALA A 182 31.85 0.45 -39.73
N ILE A 183 32.73 -0.55 -39.67
CA ILE A 183 32.86 -1.47 -38.52
C ILE A 183 33.25 -0.70 -37.26
N THR A 184 34.29 0.14 -37.32
CA THR A 184 34.71 0.95 -36.18
C THR A 184 33.60 1.90 -35.72
N ALA A 185 32.94 2.58 -36.65
CA ALA A 185 31.79 3.45 -36.35
C ALA A 185 30.65 2.66 -35.68
N SER A 186 30.38 1.43 -36.12
CA SER A 186 29.38 0.54 -35.53
C SER A 186 29.70 0.18 -34.09
N PHE A 187 30.95 -0.18 -33.79
CA PHE A 187 31.41 -0.47 -32.43
C PHE A 187 31.29 0.76 -31.51
N ILE A 188 31.69 1.94 -31.99
CA ILE A 188 31.57 3.19 -31.23
C ILE A 188 30.10 3.50 -30.96
N ALA A 189 29.24 3.39 -31.97
CA ALA A 189 27.80 3.64 -31.82
C ALA A 189 27.16 2.69 -30.79
N LEU A 190 27.51 1.39 -30.83
CA LEU A 190 27.07 0.39 -29.86
C LEU A 190 27.58 0.69 -28.44
N ALA A 191 28.86 1.02 -28.29
CA ALA A 191 29.46 1.31 -26.98
C ALA A 191 28.86 2.58 -26.35
N VAL A 192 28.80 3.67 -27.12
CA VAL A 192 28.27 4.96 -26.65
C VAL A 192 26.77 4.85 -26.38
N GLY A 193 26.00 4.30 -27.31
CA GLY A 193 24.56 4.19 -27.12
C GLY A 193 24.19 3.18 -26.01
N GLY A 194 24.96 2.10 -25.84
CA GLY A 194 24.84 1.18 -24.71
C GLY A 194 25.09 1.87 -23.37
N LEU A 195 26.15 2.69 -23.29
CA LEU A 195 26.43 3.50 -22.10
C LEU A 195 25.31 4.51 -21.82
N ILE A 196 24.79 5.19 -22.85
CA ILE A 196 23.65 6.11 -22.73
C ILE A 196 22.42 5.38 -22.18
N LEU A 197 22.12 4.16 -22.65
CA LEU A 197 21.00 3.37 -22.13
C LEU A 197 21.19 3.01 -20.66
N ILE A 198 22.39 2.59 -20.25
CA ILE A 198 22.68 2.24 -18.85
C ILE A 198 22.51 3.48 -17.97
N VAL A 199 23.10 4.61 -18.36
CA VAL A 199 23.00 5.87 -17.61
C VAL A 199 21.54 6.33 -17.53
N ALA A 200 20.79 6.28 -18.64
CA ALA A 200 19.37 6.61 -18.66
C ALA A 200 18.54 5.68 -17.77
N ALA A 201 18.83 4.37 -17.78
CA ALA A 201 18.13 3.39 -16.95
C ALA A 201 18.39 3.62 -15.46
N VAL A 202 19.65 3.84 -15.07
CA VAL A 202 20.01 4.18 -13.68
C VAL A 202 19.37 5.49 -13.26
N PHE A 203 19.45 6.53 -14.08
CA PHE A 203 18.84 7.83 -13.81
C PHE A 203 17.32 7.73 -13.63
N LEU A 204 16.63 7.06 -14.55
CA LEU A 204 15.18 6.84 -14.48
C LEU A 204 14.81 5.98 -13.27
N GLY A 205 15.60 4.95 -12.94
CA GLY A 205 15.41 4.12 -11.75
C GLY A 205 15.50 4.93 -10.45
N VAL A 206 16.51 5.80 -10.33
CA VAL A 206 16.65 6.72 -9.20
C VAL A 206 15.48 7.71 -9.14
N GLN A 207 15.08 8.29 -10.28
CA GLN A 207 13.93 9.20 -10.33
C GLN A 207 12.62 8.52 -9.92
N LEU A 208 12.34 7.31 -10.40
CA LEU A 208 11.16 6.54 -10.00
C LEU A 208 11.21 6.18 -8.51
N SER A 209 12.38 5.82 -7.98
CA SER A 209 12.56 5.56 -6.54
C SER A 209 12.22 6.80 -5.69
N ILE A 210 12.70 7.99 -6.08
CA ILE A 210 12.44 9.24 -5.37
C ILE A 210 10.98 9.70 -5.51
N LEU A 211 10.40 9.56 -6.71
CA LEU A 211 9.07 10.11 -7.03
C LEU A 211 7.92 9.17 -6.66
N MET A 212 8.16 7.86 -6.59
CA MET A 212 7.15 6.84 -6.31
C MET A 212 7.44 6.06 -5.02
N VAL A 213 8.61 5.43 -4.89
CA VAL A 213 8.89 4.49 -3.79
C VAL A 213 9.04 5.20 -2.44
N ALA A 214 9.82 6.29 -2.38
CA ALA A 214 10.06 7.01 -1.13
C ALA A 214 8.78 7.62 -0.51
N PRO A 215 7.89 8.30 -1.26
CA PRO A 215 6.61 8.78 -0.73
C PRO A 215 5.71 7.67 -0.21
N VAL A 216 5.61 6.55 -0.95
CA VAL A 216 4.81 5.39 -0.51
C VAL A 216 5.37 4.83 0.80
N ARG A 217 6.69 4.69 0.93
CA ARG A 217 7.33 4.27 2.20
C ARG A 217 7.04 5.23 3.35
N ARG A 218 7.11 6.55 3.13
CA ARG A 218 6.76 7.55 4.15
C ARG A 218 5.30 7.44 4.58
N MET A 219 4.39 7.26 3.63
CA MET A 219 2.97 7.06 3.88
C MET A 219 2.69 5.80 4.69
N THR A 220 3.33 4.68 4.34
CA THR A 220 3.24 3.43 5.11
C THR A 220 3.76 3.61 6.54
N GLY A 221 4.87 4.36 6.70
CA GLY A 221 5.40 4.70 8.02
C GLY A 221 4.41 5.52 8.86
N ALA A 222 3.84 6.58 8.30
CA ALA A 222 2.84 7.41 8.98
C ALA A 222 1.59 6.60 9.37
N MET A 223 1.08 5.75 8.47
CA MET A 223 -0.07 4.87 8.75
C MET A 223 0.23 3.87 9.87
N SER A 224 1.44 3.30 9.90
CA SER A 224 1.85 2.37 10.96
C SER A 224 1.87 3.03 12.34
N ILE A 225 2.32 4.29 12.42
CA ILE A 225 2.31 5.05 13.67
C ILE A 225 0.88 5.35 14.11
N MET A 226 0.01 5.77 13.19
CA MET A 226 -1.40 6.04 13.49
C MET A 226 -2.15 4.79 13.94
N ALA A 227 -1.85 3.63 13.35
CA ALA A 227 -2.41 2.34 13.77
C ALA A 227 -2.03 1.94 15.21
N GLN A 228 -0.97 2.51 15.78
CA GLN A 228 -0.59 2.34 17.19
C GLN A 228 -1.32 3.33 18.13
N GLY A 229 -2.33 4.06 17.64
CA GLY A 229 -3.11 5.03 18.43
C GLY A 229 -2.47 6.41 18.56
N LYS A 230 -1.33 6.65 17.90
CA LYS A 230 -0.64 7.95 17.88
C LYS A 230 -1.15 8.78 16.71
N LEU A 231 -2.10 9.66 17.00
CA LEU A 231 -2.76 10.50 15.98
C LEU A 231 -2.06 11.85 15.74
N ASP A 232 -1.08 12.21 16.58
CA ASP A 232 -0.27 13.42 16.42
C ASP A 232 0.91 13.17 15.45
N VAL A 233 0.59 12.90 14.19
CA VAL A 233 1.58 12.66 13.13
C VAL A 233 1.28 13.56 11.94
N ALA A 234 2.31 14.25 11.46
CA ALA A 234 2.25 15.01 10.21
C ALA A 234 2.16 14.04 9.03
N ILE A 235 1.08 14.14 8.27
CA ILE A 235 0.87 13.31 7.08
C ILE A 235 1.71 13.90 5.94
N PRO A 236 2.66 13.14 5.37
CA PRO A 236 3.54 13.64 4.32
C PRO A 236 2.78 13.82 3.00
N ASP A 237 3.34 14.64 2.11
CA ASP A 237 2.97 14.68 0.68
C ASP A 237 1.49 15.05 0.38
N THR A 238 0.85 15.84 1.26
CA THR A 238 -0.57 16.25 1.14
C THR A 238 -0.86 17.25 0.02
N ASP A 239 0.18 17.92 -0.48
CA ASP A 239 0.13 18.88 -1.59
C ASP A 239 0.14 18.23 -2.98
N ARG A 240 0.35 16.90 -3.04
CA ARG A 240 0.41 16.16 -4.31
C ARG A 240 -0.98 15.99 -4.92
N LYS A 241 -1.00 15.96 -6.26
CA LYS A 241 -2.21 15.74 -7.07
C LYS A 241 -2.28 14.36 -7.75
N ASP A 242 -1.38 13.44 -7.40
CA ASP A 242 -1.35 12.08 -7.91
C ASP A 242 -1.95 11.09 -6.90
N GLU A 243 -1.84 9.79 -7.16
CA GLU A 243 -2.41 8.73 -6.33
C GLU A 243 -1.88 8.76 -4.89
N VAL A 244 -0.61 9.15 -4.69
CA VAL A 244 -0.03 9.32 -3.36
C VAL A 244 -0.69 10.49 -2.62
N GLY A 245 -0.97 11.59 -3.32
CA GLY A 245 -1.72 12.71 -2.76
C GLY A 245 -3.14 12.32 -2.34
N ALA A 246 -3.83 11.51 -3.14
CA ALA A 246 -5.14 10.97 -2.77
C ALA A 246 -5.08 10.10 -1.50
N MET A 247 -4.04 9.28 -1.34
CA MET A 247 -3.81 8.53 -0.11
C MET A 247 -3.53 9.46 1.09
N ALA A 248 -2.74 10.52 0.90
CA ALA A 248 -2.44 11.50 1.95
C ALA A 248 -3.71 12.20 2.45
N GLN A 249 -4.59 12.61 1.54
CA GLN A 249 -5.90 13.19 1.87
C GLN A 249 -6.80 12.20 2.62
N ALA A 250 -6.85 10.93 2.18
CA ALA A 250 -7.62 9.92 2.88
C ALA A 250 -7.11 9.67 4.31
N MET A 251 -5.79 9.65 4.51
CA MET A 251 -5.22 9.54 5.85
C MET A 251 -5.52 10.77 6.72
N GLN A 252 -5.60 11.97 6.14
CA GLN A 252 -5.97 13.18 6.91
C GLN A 252 -7.37 13.03 7.48
N VAL A 253 -8.34 12.63 6.64
CA VAL A 253 -9.70 12.35 7.09
C VAL A 253 -9.72 11.28 8.18
N PHE A 254 -8.93 10.20 8.05
CA PHE A 254 -8.86 9.15 9.06
C PHE A 254 -8.27 9.65 10.39
N ARG A 255 -7.18 10.42 10.36
CA ARG A 255 -6.57 11.02 11.55
C ARG A 255 -7.54 11.96 12.25
N ASP A 256 -8.20 12.84 11.49
CA ASP A 256 -9.11 13.84 12.02
C ASP A 256 -10.35 13.17 12.66
N ASN A 257 -10.86 12.09 12.04
CA ASN A 257 -11.90 11.24 12.63
C ASN A 257 -11.44 10.54 13.91
N GLY A 258 -10.21 10.03 13.93
CA GLY A 258 -9.61 9.42 15.12
C GLY A 258 -9.47 10.42 16.27
N LEU A 259 -9.03 11.65 15.98
CA LEU A 259 -8.89 12.71 16.98
C LEU A 259 -10.25 13.08 17.55
N ARG A 260 -11.26 13.23 16.69
CA ARG A 260 -12.64 13.50 17.09
C ARG A 260 -13.22 12.38 17.95
N ALA A 261 -12.96 11.12 17.59
CA ALA A 261 -13.38 9.97 18.39
C ALA A 261 -12.74 9.99 19.79
N LYS A 262 -11.44 10.29 19.87
CA LYS A 262 -10.72 10.42 21.15
C LYS A 262 -11.27 11.56 22.02
N THR A 263 -11.60 12.70 21.43
CA THR A 263 -12.24 13.81 22.15
C THR A 263 -13.62 13.42 22.68
N LEU A 264 -14.43 12.75 21.86
CA LEU A 264 -15.75 12.26 22.27
C LEU A 264 -15.67 11.21 23.38
N GLU A 265 -14.65 10.34 23.36
CA GLU A 265 -14.39 9.36 24.42
C GLU A 265 -14.03 10.06 25.74
N GLN A 266 -13.13 11.06 25.68
CA GLN A 266 -12.78 11.87 26.85
C GLN A 266 -13.99 12.62 27.42
N GLU A 267 -14.81 13.24 26.57
CA GLU A 267 -16.05 13.89 26.99
C GLU A 267 -17.02 12.89 27.64
N ALA A 268 -17.20 11.70 27.05
CA ALA A 268 -18.07 10.66 27.60
C ALA A 268 -17.56 10.14 28.95
N ASP A 269 -16.25 9.97 29.14
CA ASP A 269 -15.66 9.56 30.41
C ASP A 269 -15.82 10.64 31.48
N THR A 270 -15.63 11.91 31.13
CA THR A 270 -15.89 13.02 32.08
C THR A 270 -17.35 13.06 32.50
N LEU A 271 -18.29 12.93 31.55
CA LEU A 271 -19.72 12.90 31.83
C LEU A 271 -20.11 11.71 32.72
N ARG A 272 -19.55 10.53 32.46
CA ARG A 272 -19.75 9.34 33.28
C ARG A 272 -19.25 9.56 34.71
N ASN A 273 -18.02 10.03 34.87
CA ASN A 273 -17.43 10.29 36.18
C ASN A 273 -18.24 11.33 36.98
N ASP A 274 -18.70 12.40 36.33
CA ASP A 274 -19.55 13.41 36.95
C ASP A 274 -20.90 12.83 37.37
N SER A 275 -21.53 12.02 36.50
CA SER A 275 -22.81 11.36 36.82
C SER A 275 -22.68 10.36 37.97
N GLU A 276 -21.57 9.62 38.06
CA GLU A 276 -21.29 8.71 39.17
C GLU A 276 -21.06 9.47 40.47
N ALA A 277 -20.34 10.59 40.41
CA ALA A 277 -20.11 11.45 41.56
C ALA A 277 -21.43 12.06 42.07
N GLU A 278 -22.31 12.52 41.18
CA GLU A 278 -23.66 12.98 41.55
C GLU A 278 -24.50 11.85 42.17
N ARG A 279 -24.47 10.66 41.57
CA ARG A 279 -25.20 9.50 42.10
C ARG A 279 -24.75 9.17 43.53
N ARG A 280 -23.43 9.09 43.77
CA ARG A 280 -22.88 8.85 45.11
C ARG A 280 -23.30 9.94 46.11
N ARG A 281 -23.32 11.22 45.71
CA ARG A 281 -23.80 12.31 46.57
C ARG A 281 -25.28 12.16 46.93
N ARG A 282 -26.13 11.79 45.97
CA ARG A 282 -27.56 11.56 46.21
C ARG A 282 -27.81 10.36 47.12
N GLU A 283 -27.11 9.25 46.87
CA GLU A 283 -27.19 8.04 47.71
C GLU A 283 -26.76 8.34 49.15
N ALA A 284 -25.67 9.10 49.35
CA ALA A 284 -25.20 9.50 50.68
C ALA A 284 -26.22 10.42 51.41
N ALA A 285 -26.81 11.40 50.71
CA ALA A 285 -27.83 12.27 51.29
C ALA A 285 -29.10 11.50 51.67
N ALA A 286 -29.57 10.58 50.82
CA ALA A 286 -30.72 9.72 51.11
C ALA A 286 -30.45 8.76 52.28
N ALA A 287 -29.24 8.20 52.39
CA ALA A 287 -28.85 7.35 53.51
C ALA A 287 -28.83 8.12 54.84
N GLN A 288 -28.32 9.35 54.84
CA GLN A 288 -28.36 10.23 56.01
C GLN A 288 -29.81 10.55 56.41
N GLU A 289 -30.66 10.89 55.43
CA GLU A 289 -32.07 11.19 55.68
C GLU A 289 -32.83 9.97 56.25
N ALA A 290 -32.56 8.77 55.73
CA ALA A 290 -33.15 7.53 56.22
C ALA A 290 -32.72 7.22 57.66
N ALA A 291 -31.44 7.46 58.00
CA ALA A 291 -30.92 7.29 59.36
C ALA A 291 -31.61 8.26 60.34
N GLU A 292 -31.79 9.53 59.95
CA GLU A 292 -32.52 10.53 60.74
C GLU A 292 -33.98 10.10 60.99
N ASN A 293 -34.67 9.60 59.96
CA ASN A 293 -36.05 9.12 60.09
C ASN A 293 -36.17 7.86 60.96
N ALA A 294 -35.22 6.93 60.87
CA ALA A 294 -35.21 5.72 61.69
C ALA A 294 -35.16 6.05 63.18
N VAL A 295 -34.32 7.02 63.58
CA VAL A 295 -34.24 7.51 64.98
C VAL A 295 -35.59 8.07 65.45
N VAL A 296 -36.28 8.84 64.61
CA VAL A 296 -37.60 9.41 64.93
C VAL A 296 -38.63 8.29 65.14
N ILE A 297 -38.73 7.35 64.19
CA ILE A 297 -39.70 6.25 64.24
C ILE A 297 -39.43 5.35 65.45
N GLU A 298 -38.18 5.00 65.72
CA GLU A 298 -37.82 4.14 66.85
C GLU A 298 -38.22 4.77 68.19
N ASN A 299 -37.90 6.06 68.40
CA ASN A 299 -38.21 6.74 69.66
C ASN A 299 -39.70 7.03 69.82
N LEU A 300 -40.41 7.36 68.74
CA LEU A 300 -41.87 7.51 68.78
C LEU A 300 -42.55 6.16 69.04
N GLY A 301 -42.04 5.08 68.45
CA GLY A 301 -42.51 3.70 68.69
C GLY A 301 -42.34 3.28 70.15
N LYS A 302 -41.18 3.58 70.77
CA LYS A 302 -40.95 3.37 72.21
C LYS A 302 -41.96 4.14 73.07
N GLY A 303 -42.23 5.41 72.73
CA GLY A 303 -43.22 6.23 73.43
C GLY A 303 -44.64 5.67 73.31
N LEU A 304 -45.08 5.32 72.11
CA LEU A 304 -46.41 4.74 71.88
C LEU A 304 -46.58 3.39 72.57
N HIS A 305 -45.51 2.58 72.64
CA HIS A 305 -45.53 1.32 73.38
C HIS A 305 -45.70 1.53 74.88
N ALA A 306 -44.95 2.47 75.48
CA ALA A 306 -45.10 2.84 76.89
C ALA A 306 -46.53 3.32 77.21
N LEU A 307 -47.12 4.14 76.34
CA LEU A 307 -48.51 4.56 76.46
C LEU A 307 -49.48 3.37 76.41
N ALA A 308 -49.27 2.40 75.52
CA ALA A 308 -50.12 1.22 75.40
C ALA A 308 -50.06 0.32 76.65
N GLU A 309 -48.95 0.32 77.38
CA GLU A 309 -48.80 -0.38 78.67
C GLU A 309 -49.38 0.42 79.86
N GLY A 310 -49.87 1.65 79.61
CA GLY A 310 -50.45 2.51 80.64
C GLY A 310 -49.43 3.37 81.38
N ASP A 311 -48.17 3.45 80.91
CA ASP A 311 -47.17 4.37 81.46
C ASP A 311 -47.39 5.80 80.94
N LEU A 312 -48.10 6.60 81.74
CA LEU A 312 -48.36 8.01 81.46
C LEU A 312 -47.26 8.96 81.94
N VAL A 313 -46.22 8.43 82.60
CA VAL A 313 -45.08 9.24 83.08
C VAL A 313 -43.94 9.25 82.06
N TYR A 314 -43.94 8.32 81.09
CA TYR A 314 -42.96 8.28 80.01
C TYR A 314 -42.88 9.60 79.23
N ARG A 315 -41.66 10.06 78.95
CA ARG A 315 -41.37 11.23 78.11
C ARG A 315 -40.25 10.89 77.12
N ILE A 316 -40.45 11.26 75.86
CA ILE A 316 -39.40 11.17 74.84
C ILE A 316 -38.41 12.32 75.09
N ASN A 317 -37.22 11.97 75.60
CA ASN A 317 -36.13 12.93 75.85
C ASN A 317 -35.00 12.86 74.80
N ALA A 318 -35.00 11.86 73.93
CA ALA A 318 -34.02 11.74 72.85
C ALA A 318 -34.08 12.99 71.92
N PRO A 319 -32.93 13.45 71.38
CA PRO A 319 -32.90 14.55 70.43
C PRO A 319 -33.52 14.10 69.10
N PHE A 320 -34.45 14.88 68.54
CA PHE A 320 -34.99 14.63 67.20
C PHE A 320 -34.34 15.61 66.21
N PRO A 321 -34.24 15.23 64.93
CA PRO A 321 -33.89 16.17 63.87
C PRO A 321 -34.83 17.40 63.89
N PRO A 322 -34.36 18.61 63.53
CA PRO A 322 -35.15 19.85 63.63
C PRO A 322 -36.54 19.78 62.97
N ARG A 323 -36.64 19.09 61.83
CA ARG A 323 -37.91 18.90 61.09
C ARG A 323 -38.96 18.05 61.83
N SER A 324 -38.52 17.21 62.77
CA SER A 324 -39.34 16.21 63.48
C SER A 324 -39.47 16.49 64.97
N GLU A 325 -38.81 17.52 65.51
CA GLU A 325 -38.91 17.90 66.93
C GLU A 325 -40.36 18.19 67.37
N VAL A 326 -41.21 18.64 66.43
CA VAL A 326 -42.65 18.83 66.64
C VAL A 326 -43.34 17.53 67.06
N LEU A 327 -42.99 16.38 66.44
CA LEU A 327 -43.61 15.09 66.76
C LEU A 327 -43.34 14.66 68.21
N LYS A 328 -42.09 14.84 68.67
CA LYS A 328 -41.69 14.61 70.07
C LYS A 328 -42.48 15.52 71.02
N THR A 329 -42.57 16.80 70.67
CA THR A 329 -43.28 17.81 71.47
C THR A 329 -44.76 17.47 71.62
N ASP A 330 -45.42 17.13 70.51
CA ASP A 330 -46.85 16.81 70.49
C ASP A 330 -47.16 15.48 71.19
N PHE A 331 -46.30 14.47 71.05
CA PHE A 331 -46.41 13.23 71.82
C PHE A 331 -46.34 13.50 73.33
N ASN A 332 -45.27 14.15 73.80
CA ASN A 332 -45.08 14.44 75.23
C ASN A 332 -46.22 15.29 75.81
N ARG A 333 -46.73 16.26 75.04
CA ARG A 333 -47.89 17.07 75.43
C ARG A 333 -49.16 16.24 75.57
N SER A 334 -49.39 15.31 74.66
CA SER A 334 -50.57 14.44 74.67
C SER A 334 -50.56 13.50 75.87
N ILE A 335 -49.40 12.90 76.19
CA ILE A 335 -49.24 12.06 77.38
C ILE A 335 -49.47 12.86 78.66
N ALA A 336 -48.90 14.08 78.77
CA ALA A 336 -49.08 14.92 79.95
C ALA A 336 -50.56 15.28 80.22
N ARG A 337 -51.35 15.52 79.17
CA ARG A 337 -52.81 15.75 79.31
C ARG A 337 -53.55 14.50 79.74
N LEU A 338 -53.13 13.33 79.25
CA LEU A 338 -53.75 12.07 79.60
C LEU A 338 -53.44 11.70 81.06
N GLU A 339 -52.21 11.93 81.52
CA GLU A 339 -51.79 11.83 82.92
C GLU A 339 -52.67 12.70 83.82
N GLU A 340 -52.81 13.99 83.51
CA GLU A 340 -53.65 14.94 84.26
C GLU A 340 -55.11 14.47 84.36
N THR A 341 -55.64 13.94 83.25
CA THR A 341 -57.01 13.42 83.21
C THR A 341 -57.19 12.21 84.13
N VAL A 342 -56.25 11.25 84.11
CA VAL A 342 -56.29 10.05 84.97
C VAL A 342 -56.11 10.42 86.44
N THR A 343 -55.20 11.35 86.76
CA THR A 343 -55.04 11.88 88.12
C THR A 343 -56.34 12.52 88.63
N GLY A 344 -57.04 13.28 87.79
CA GLY A 344 -58.35 13.87 88.14
C GLY A 344 -59.43 12.81 88.43
N VAL A 345 -59.46 11.71 87.67
CA VAL A 345 -60.37 10.59 87.92
C VAL A 345 -60.05 9.90 89.24
N LEU A 346 -58.78 9.62 89.54
CA LEU A 346 -58.36 9.01 90.80
C LEU A 346 -58.71 9.89 92.01
N GLY A 347 -58.55 11.21 91.90
CA GLY A 347 -58.98 12.15 92.94
C GLY A 347 -60.50 12.13 93.18
N SER A 348 -61.29 12.01 92.10
CA SER A 348 -62.75 11.90 92.20
C SER A 348 -63.18 10.60 92.88
N VAL A 349 -62.53 9.47 92.58
CA VAL A 349 -62.80 8.18 93.24
C VAL A 349 -62.48 8.24 94.73
N HIS A 350 -61.38 8.88 95.13
CA HIS A 350 -61.02 9.02 96.54
C HIS A 350 -62.00 9.91 97.32
N GLY A 351 -62.55 10.94 96.67
CA GLY A 351 -63.63 11.76 97.23
C GLY A 351 -64.93 10.96 97.45
N ILE A 352 -65.28 10.07 96.52
CA ILE A 352 -66.44 9.17 96.68
C ILE A 352 -66.23 8.17 97.83
N ASP A 353 -65.04 7.58 97.95
CA ASP A 353 -64.68 6.63 99.01
C ASP A 353 -64.76 7.29 100.41
N SER A 354 -64.25 8.51 100.53
CA SER A 354 -64.34 9.31 101.76
C SER A 354 -65.80 9.63 102.11
N GLY A 355 -66.62 10.02 101.12
CA GLY A 355 -68.05 10.28 101.32
C GLY A 355 -68.85 9.03 101.69
N ALA A 356 -68.50 7.86 101.14
CA ALA A 356 -69.09 6.59 101.55
C ALA A 356 -68.76 6.23 103.01
N GLY A 357 -67.53 6.54 103.46
CA GLY A 357 -67.11 6.41 104.86
C GLY A 357 -67.94 7.26 105.82
N GLU A 358 -68.17 8.54 105.50
CA GLU A 358 -69.00 9.44 106.31
C GLU A 358 -70.47 8.97 106.39
N ILE A 359 -71.04 8.49 105.27
CA ILE A 359 -72.41 7.95 105.23
C ILE A 359 -72.53 6.69 106.10
N SER A 360 -71.52 5.80 106.07
CA SER A 360 -71.50 4.61 106.91
C SER A 360 -71.50 4.98 108.39
N GLN A 361 -70.68 5.95 108.79
CA GLN A 361 -70.59 6.38 110.18
C GLN A 361 -71.87 7.08 110.67
N ALA A 362 -72.49 7.92 109.83
CA ALA A 362 -73.77 8.55 110.12
C ALA A 362 -74.91 7.52 110.26
N SER A 363 -74.87 6.45 109.45
CA SER A 363 -75.84 5.34 109.53
C SER A 363 -75.72 4.56 110.84
N ASP A 364 -74.49 4.32 111.32
CA ASP A 364 -74.20 3.64 112.57
C ASP A 364 -74.68 4.43 113.81
N ASP A 365 -74.53 5.75 113.79
CA ASP A 365 -74.96 6.63 114.88
C ASP A 365 -76.50 6.74 114.97
N LEU A 366 -77.17 6.72 113.81
CA LEU A 366 -78.64 6.66 113.74
C LEU A 366 -79.17 5.32 114.30
N SER A 367 -78.48 4.21 114.02
CA SER A 367 -78.82 2.89 114.54
C SER A 367 -78.78 2.88 116.09
N ARG A 368 -77.71 3.39 116.69
CA ARG A 368 -77.57 3.52 118.16
C ARG A 368 -78.64 4.41 118.80
N ARG A 369 -79.00 5.52 118.16
CA ARG A 369 -80.12 6.37 118.62
C ARG A 369 -81.45 5.67 118.54
N THR A 370 -81.65 4.84 117.51
CA THR A 370 -82.88 4.05 117.35
C THR A 370 -82.99 3.01 118.46
N GLU A 371 -81.89 2.35 118.84
CA GLU A 371 -81.84 1.46 120.02
C GLU A 371 -82.14 2.20 121.33
N GLN A 372 -81.54 3.37 121.56
CA GLN A 372 -81.81 4.16 122.77
C GLN A 372 -83.25 4.66 122.85
N GLN A 373 -83.85 5.05 121.72
CA GLN A 373 -85.26 5.44 121.67
C GLN A 373 -86.18 4.26 121.93
N ALA A 374 -85.85 3.06 121.44
CA ALA A 374 -86.61 1.85 121.74
C ALA A 374 -86.54 1.49 123.24
N ALA A 375 -85.36 1.55 123.85
CA ALA A 375 -85.18 1.30 125.28
C ALA A 375 -85.95 2.31 126.16
N SER A 376 -85.96 3.59 125.78
CA SER A 376 -86.73 4.63 126.49
C SER A 376 -88.24 4.40 126.40
N LEU A 377 -88.72 3.87 125.27
CA LEU A 377 -90.13 3.49 125.07
C LEU A 377 -90.53 2.28 125.94
N GLU A 378 -89.62 1.32 126.10
CA GLU A 378 -89.82 0.14 126.95
C GLU A 378 -89.92 0.54 128.43
N GLU A 379 -89.06 1.46 128.89
CA GLU A 379 -89.10 2.01 130.24
C GLU A 379 -90.38 2.83 130.50
N THR A 380 -90.84 3.59 129.50
CA THR A 380 -92.11 4.34 129.56
C THR A 380 -93.32 3.40 129.66
N ALA A 381 -93.30 2.28 128.94
CA ALA A 381 -94.36 1.26 128.99
C ALA A 381 -94.41 0.54 130.35
N ALA A 382 -93.25 0.22 130.94
CA ALA A 382 -93.16 -0.38 132.27
C ALA A 382 -93.68 0.57 133.37
N ALA A 383 -93.33 1.86 133.29
CA ALA A 383 -93.83 2.88 134.22
C ALA A 383 -95.36 3.09 134.09
N LEU A 384 -95.89 3.00 132.86
CA LEU A 384 -97.35 3.02 132.61
C LEU A 384 -98.07 1.82 133.23
N ASP A 385 -97.46 0.63 133.19
CA ASP A 385 -98.02 -0.57 133.81
C ASP A 385 -98.06 -0.45 135.35
N GLU A 386 -97.00 0.10 135.94
CA GLU A 386 -96.90 0.33 137.39
C GLU A 386 -97.90 1.38 137.90
N ILE A 387 -98.15 2.45 137.13
CA ILE A 387 -99.22 3.42 137.41
C ILE A 387 -100.59 2.74 137.36
N THR A 388 -100.82 1.88 136.36
CA THR A 388 -102.11 1.17 136.19
C THR A 388 -102.39 0.23 137.38
N VAL A 389 -101.38 -0.48 137.87
CA VAL A 389 -101.47 -1.32 139.08
C VAL A 389 -101.77 -0.48 140.32
N THR A 390 -101.13 0.68 140.46
CA THR A 390 -101.32 1.58 141.60
C THR A 390 -102.73 2.17 141.64
N VAL A 391 -103.27 2.56 140.49
CA VAL A 391 -104.66 3.05 140.36
C VAL A 391 -105.67 1.97 140.74
N ARG A 392 -105.44 0.71 140.33
CA ARG A 392 -106.31 -0.42 140.70
C ARG A 392 -106.29 -0.70 142.20
N LYS A 393 -105.11 -0.64 142.83
CA LYS A 393 -104.95 -0.82 144.29
C LYS A 393 -105.62 0.28 145.10
N THR A 394 -105.67 1.51 144.57
CA THR A 394 -106.31 2.64 145.23
C THR A 394 -107.84 2.58 145.12
N ALA A 395 -108.37 1.96 144.05
CA ALA A 395 -109.81 1.77 143.85
C ALA A 395 -110.42 0.66 144.74
N ASP A 396 -109.69 -0.42 145.03
CA ASP A 396 -110.19 -1.49 145.93
C ASP A 396 -110.14 -1.11 147.43
N GLY A 397 -109.41 -0.04 147.79
CA GLY A 397 -109.30 0.44 149.19
C GLY A 397 -110.41 1.39 149.65
N ALA A 398 -111.42 1.65 148.82
CA ALA A 398 -112.46 2.66 149.07
C ALA A 398 -113.90 2.09 149.11
N SER A 399 -114.10 0.85 149.54
CA SER A 399 -115.45 0.28 149.77
C SER A 399 -115.52 -0.58 151.02
#